data_AF-A0A7C9RUW5-F1
#
_entry.id   AF-A0A7C9RUW5-F1
#
_cell.length_a   1.000
_cell.length_b   1.000
_cell.length_c   1.000
_cell.angle_alpha   90.00
_cell.angle_beta   90.00
_cell.angle_gamma   90.00
#
_symmetry.space_group_name_H-M   'P 1'
#
loop_
_entity.id
_entity.type
_entity.pdbx_description
1 polymer ?
#
loop_
_entity_poly.entity_id
_entity_poly.type
_entity_poly.pdbx_seq_one_letter_code
_entity_poly.pdbx_strand_id
1 'polypeptide(L)'
;MKVLRRVLVYLILPLLGYLIGATIFTHFYNKIERGDLQKATLVAEAKSCERLSPVSWRGFGYHYECKAEIRVVSDQTTHMSTVTGWLTPEDIGKEYAAHTQRVGKALYPDERNQWQLLLGCVLTFVFAIVYLIAFANVAYRILPDRGPRKRRRPTRYEPPAQ
;
A
#
# COMPACT_ATOMS: atom_id res chain seq x y z
N MET A 1 11.79 -6.89 29.55
CA MET A 1 11.92 -7.54 28.23
C MET A 1 10.62 -8.14 27.65
N LYS A 2 9.75 -8.81 28.44
CA LYS A 2 8.50 -9.42 27.90
C LYS A 2 7.51 -8.39 27.32
N VAL A 3 7.36 -7.23 27.96
CA VAL A 3 6.47 -6.14 27.48
C VAL A 3 7.04 -5.48 26.22
N LEU A 4 8.33 -5.14 26.22
CA LEU A 4 9.02 -4.60 25.03
C LEU A 4 8.87 -5.54 23.83
N ARG A 5 9.08 -6.86 24.02
CA ARG A 5 8.90 -7.87 22.96
C ARG A 5 7.47 -7.93 22.42
N ARG A 6 6.45 -7.75 23.28
CA ARG A 6 5.04 -7.68 22.84
C ARG A 6 4.78 -6.40 22.05
N VAL A 7 5.24 -5.24 22.51
CA VAL A 7 5.08 -3.98 21.77
C VAL A 7 5.74 -4.07 20.39
N LEU A 8 6.96 -4.61 20.33
CA LEU A 8 7.68 -4.83 19.08
C LEU A 8 6.87 -5.71 18.11
N VAL A 9 6.29 -6.81 18.62
CA VAL A 9 5.52 -7.76 17.81
C VAL A 9 4.16 -7.21 17.38
N TYR A 10 3.44 -6.50 18.24
CA TYR A 10 2.11 -6.01 17.91
C TYR A 10 2.10 -4.68 17.17
N LEU A 11 3.21 -3.95 17.13
CA LEU A 11 3.28 -2.61 16.54
C LEU A 11 4.22 -2.58 15.32
N ILE A 12 5.41 -3.15 15.42
CA ILE A 12 6.42 -3.06 14.34
C ILE A 12 6.16 -4.09 13.24
N LEU A 13 5.81 -5.33 13.60
CA LEU A 13 5.51 -6.36 12.60
C LEU A 13 4.34 -5.92 11.70
N PRO A 14 3.14 -5.56 12.20
CA PRO A 14 2.04 -5.14 11.34
C PRO A 14 2.39 -3.96 10.44
N LEU A 15 3.17 -2.99 10.94
CA LEU A 15 3.64 -1.86 10.16
C LEU A 15 4.56 -2.31 9.01
N LEU A 16 5.51 -3.21 9.27
CA LEU A 16 6.37 -3.80 8.24
C LEU A 16 5.55 -4.59 7.20
N GLY A 17 4.59 -5.40 7.65
CA GLY A 17 3.70 -6.14 6.77
C GLY A 17 2.92 -5.21 5.83
N TYR A 18 2.38 -4.12 6.38
CA TYR A 18 1.70 -3.10 5.61
C TYR A 18 2.63 -2.44 4.58
N LEU A 19 3.82 -2.00 4.98
CA LEU A 19 4.75 -1.31 4.08
C LEU A 19 5.21 -2.22 2.94
N ILE A 20 5.49 -3.51 3.21
CA ILE A 20 5.85 -4.48 2.17
C ILE A 20 4.68 -4.72 1.23
N GLY A 21 3.46 -4.94 1.76
CA GLY A 21 2.26 -5.11 0.94
C GLY A 21 1.97 -3.90 0.06
N ALA A 22 2.08 -2.69 0.62
CA ALA A 22 1.93 -1.44 -0.12
C ALA A 22 2.99 -1.29 -1.22
N THR A 23 4.23 -1.73 -0.97
CA THR A 23 5.31 -1.73 -1.99
C THR A 23 4.98 -2.64 -3.17
N ILE A 24 4.52 -3.86 -2.89
CA ILE A 24 4.12 -4.82 -3.93
C ILE A 24 3.00 -4.21 -4.76
N PHE A 25 1.93 -3.74 -4.11
CA PHE A 25 0.80 -3.15 -4.81
C PHE A 25 1.19 -1.95 -5.65
N THR A 26 1.95 -1.00 -5.09
CA THR A 26 2.33 0.23 -5.79
C THR A 26 3.26 -0.03 -6.97
N HIS A 27 4.15 -1.03 -6.89
CA HIS A 27 5.00 -1.42 -8.02
C HIS A 27 4.18 -1.78 -9.26
N PHE A 28 3.05 -2.48 -9.10
CA PHE A 28 2.18 -2.83 -10.22
C PHE A 28 1.18 -1.73 -10.55
N TYR A 29 0.68 -1.02 -9.53
CA TYR A 29 -0.30 0.06 -9.70
C TYR A 29 0.24 1.26 -10.48
N ASN A 30 1.54 1.55 -10.32
CA ASN A 30 2.21 2.69 -10.97
C ASN A 30 2.61 2.40 -12.41
N LYS A 31 2.45 1.16 -12.91
CA LYS A 31 2.69 0.87 -14.32
C LYS A 31 1.50 1.35 -15.13
N ILE A 32 1.78 2.31 -16.00
CA ILE A 32 0.81 3.01 -16.82
C ILE A 32 1.19 2.89 -18.29
N GLU A 33 0.20 3.08 -19.15
CA GLU A 33 0.41 3.20 -20.59
C GLU A 33 0.05 4.62 -21.02
N ARG A 34 0.58 5.08 -22.16
CA ARG A 34 0.34 6.45 -22.65
C ARG A 34 -1.13 6.70 -23.02
N GLY A 35 -1.90 5.64 -23.25
CA GLY A 35 -3.28 5.71 -23.72
C GLY A 35 -3.40 6.27 -25.13
N ASP A 36 -4.63 6.28 -25.66
CA ASP A 36 -4.94 6.82 -26.98
C ASP A 36 -5.17 8.34 -26.90
N LEU A 37 -4.16 9.12 -27.29
CA LEU A 37 -4.22 10.59 -27.29
C LEU A 37 -5.35 11.16 -28.16
N GLN A 38 -5.82 10.42 -29.18
CA GLN A 38 -6.90 10.88 -30.06
C GLN A 38 -8.29 10.77 -29.41
N LYS A 39 -8.42 9.93 -28.39
CA LYS A 39 -9.67 9.76 -27.61
C LYS A 39 -9.61 10.42 -26.25
N ALA A 40 -8.44 10.93 -25.87
CA ALA A 40 -8.21 11.56 -24.58
C ALA A 40 -9.02 12.85 -24.45
N THR A 41 -9.71 13.00 -23.32
CA THR A 41 -10.35 14.29 -22.96
C THR A 41 -9.35 15.25 -22.33
N LEU A 42 -8.30 14.69 -21.69
CA LEU A 42 -7.23 15.43 -21.05
C LEU A 42 -5.90 14.79 -21.41
N VAL A 43 -4.92 15.64 -21.71
CA VAL A 43 -3.54 15.23 -21.92
C VAL A 43 -2.69 15.77 -20.78
N ALA A 44 -2.00 14.88 -20.08
CA ALA A 44 -1.09 15.20 -19.01
C ALA A 44 0.36 15.11 -19.49
N GLU A 45 1.16 16.13 -19.21
CA GLU A 45 2.58 16.17 -19.53
C GLU A 45 3.38 16.54 -18.27
N ALA A 46 4.34 15.70 -17.88
CA ALA A 46 5.20 15.99 -16.74
C ALA A 46 6.21 17.10 -17.09
N LYS A 47 6.30 18.15 -16.26
CA LYS A 47 7.28 19.24 -16.41
C LYS A 47 8.46 19.11 -15.45
N SER A 48 8.19 18.75 -14.21
CA SER A 48 9.22 18.58 -13.18
C SER A 48 8.80 17.52 -12.18
N CYS A 49 9.74 16.69 -11.73
CA CYS A 49 9.48 15.67 -10.72
C CYS A 49 10.43 15.83 -9.54
N GLU A 50 9.88 15.83 -8.34
CA GLU A 50 10.61 15.81 -7.09
C GLU A 50 10.61 14.40 -6.51
N ARG A 51 11.76 13.98 -5.98
CA ARG A 51 11.92 12.66 -5.36
C ARG A 51 11.52 12.73 -3.90
N LEU A 52 10.51 11.96 -3.53
CA LEU A 52 10.05 11.80 -2.16
C LEU A 52 10.84 10.73 -1.41
N SER A 53 10.75 10.77 -0.08
CA SER A 53 11.46 9.88 0.85
C SER A 53 11.25 8.39 0.54
N PRO A 54 12.25 7.53 0.83
CA PRO A 54 12.22 6.09 0.52
C PRO A 54 11.24 5.29 1.40
N VAL A 55 10.64 5.93 2.39
CA VAL A 55 9.62 5.34 3.26
C VAL A 55 8.42 6.27 3.27
N SER A 56 7.27 5.77 2.84
CA SER A 56 6.01 6.51 2.84
C SER A 56 4.83 5.58 3.10
N TRP A 57 3.63 6.14 3.24
CA TRP A 57 2.39 5.34 3.28
C TRP A 57 2.14 4.52 2.00
N ARG A 58 2.87 4.79 0.92
CA ARG A 58 2.84 4.02 -0.33
C ARG A 58 3.77 2.79 -0.30
N GLY A 59 4.52 2.61 0.79
CA GLY A 59 5.46 1.51 0.98
C GLY A 59 6.91 1.97 1.02
N PHE A 60 7.79 1.03 0.71
CA PHE A 60 9.22 1.24 0.56
C PHE A 60 9.56 1.57 -0.90
N GLY A 61 10.55 2.44 -1.07
CA GLY A 61 11.04 2.87 -2.37
C GLY A 61 10.88 4.36 -2.57
N TYR A 62 11.68 4.91 -3.47
CA TYR A 62 11.54 6.29 -3.88
C TYR A 62 10.30 6.44 -4.75
N HIS A 63 9.47 7.42 -4.41
CA HIS A 63 8.34 7.83 -5.23
C HIS A 63 8.61 9.23 -5.75
N TYR A 64 7.94 9.57 -6.86
CA TYR A 64 8.07 10.88 -7.47
C TYR A 64 6.76 11.62 -7.38
N GLU A 65 6.87 12.90 -7.02
CA GLU A 65 5.81 13.87 -7.10
C GLU A 65 6.11 14.80 -8.26
N CYS A 66 5.32 14.68 -9.34
CA CYS A 66 5.52 15.40 -10.58
C CYS A 66 4.49 16.52 -10.72
N LYS A 67 4.96 17.72 -11.05
CA LYS A 67 4.11 18.79 -11.55
C LYS A 67 3.83 18.50 -13.02
N ALA A 68 2.56 18.25 -13.33
CA ALA A 68 2.08 17.97 -14.66
C ALA A 68 1.26 19.16 -15.19
N GLU A 69 1.50 19.53 -16.44
CA GLU A 69 0.62 20.40 -17.20
C GLU A 69 -0.51 19.53 -17.77
N ILE A 70 -1.75 19.90 -17.47
CA ILE A 70 -2.95 19.24 -17.98
C ILE A 70 -3.52 20.13 -19.07
N ARG A 71 -3.65 19.59 -20.28
CA ARG A 71 -4.30 20.23 -21.42
C ARG A 71 -5.67 19.61 -21.63
N VAL A 72 -6.72 20.43 -21.59
CA VAL A 72 -8.09 20.00 -21.92
C VAL A 72 -8.24 20.04 -23.43
N VAL A 73 -8.53 18.90 -24.06
CA VAL A 73 -8.57 18.80 -25.52
C VAL A 73 -9.74 19.60 -26.12
N SER A 74 -10.87 19.71 -25.40
CA SER A 74 -12.05 20.44 -25.88
C SER A 74 -11.86 21.96 -25.94
N ASP A 75 -11.22 22.54 -24.91
CA ASP A 75 -11.20 23.99 -24.69
C ASP A 75 -9.80 24.57 -24.86
N GLN A 76 -8.78 23.73 -25.09
CA GLN A 76 -7.35 24.07 -25.16
C GLN A 76 -6.83 24.81 -23.92
N THR A 77 -7.56 24.75 -22.80
CA THR A 77 -7.13 25.33 -21.54
C THR A 77 -6.04 24.47 -20.90
N THR A 78 -5.02 25.13 -20.36
CA THR A 78 -3.92 24.46 -19.66
C THR A 78 -3.89 24.85 -18.20
N HIS A 79 -3.74 23.86 -17.32
CA HIS A 79 -3.64 24.06 -15.88
C HIS A 79 -2.58 23.16 -15.29
N MET A 80 -1.88 23.65 -14.26
CA MET A 80 -0.88 22.88 -13.54
C MET A 80 -1.53 22.05 -12.43
N SER A 81 -1.16 20.79 -12.34
CA SER A 81 -1.56 19.89 -11.26
C SER A 81 -0.38 19.08 -10.75
N THR A 82 -0.50 18.57 -9.53
CA THR A 82 0.53 17.73 -8.92
C THR A 82 0.07 16.28 -8.91
N VAL A 83 0.97 15.39 -9.32
CA VAL A 83 0.71 13.98 -9.59
C VAL A 83 1.72 13.14 -8.84
N THR A 84 1.27 12.14 -8.10
CA THR A 84 2.16 11.29 -7.30
C THR A 84 2.10 9.84 -7.76
N GLY A 85 3.27 9.28 -8.04
CA GLY A 85 3.49 7.84 -8.16
C GLY A 85 3.39 7.24 -9.57
N TRP A 86 2.52 7.73 -10.45
CA TRP A 86 2.40 7.16 -11.80
C TRP A 86 3.28 7.83 -12.85
N LEU A 87 3.60 9.12 -12.71
CA LEU A 87 4.60 9.79 -13.55
C LEU A 87 5.99 9.69 -12.92
N THR A 88 7.01 9.51 -13.75
CA THR A 88 8.42 9.44 -13.33
C THR A 88 9.27 10.52 -14.02
N PRO A 89 10.51 10.79 -13.55
CA PRO A 89 11.40 11.73 -14.22
C PRO A 89 11.70 11.37 -15.68
N GLU A 90 11.62 10.09 -16.05
CA GLU A 90 11.78 9.62 -17.42
C GLU A 90 10.60 10.01 -18.32
N ASP A 91 9.49 10.45 -17.73
CA ASP A 91 8.26 10.82 -18.42
C ASP A 91 8.13 12.33 -18.69
N ILE A 92 9.14 13.11 -18.32
CA ILE A 92 9.18 14.54 -18.59
C ILE A 92 9.15 14.77 -20.11
N GLY A 93 8.21 15.61 -20.55
CA GLY A 93 7.97 15.91 -21.96
C GLY A 93 7.22 14.83 -22.75
N LYS A 94 6.75 13.75 -22.11
CA LYS A 94 5.86 12.76 -22.73
C LYS A 94 4.40 13.09 -22.40
N GLU A 95 3.54 12.91 -23.40
CA GLU A 95 2.09 13.08 -23.27
C GLU A 95 1.42 11.77 -22.85
N TYR A 96 0.53 11.85 -21.87
CA TYR A 96 -0.28 10.75 -21.37
C TYR A 96 -1.77 11.13 -21.38
N ALA A 97 -2.63 10.24 -21.84
CA ALA A 97 -4.08 10.38 -21.70
C ALA A 97 -4.48 10.24 -20.21
N ALA A 98 -5.32 11.15 -19.72
CA ALA A 98 -5.70 11.20 -18.31
C ALA A 98 -7.21 11.42 -18.10
N HIS A 99 -7.70 10.87 -17.00
CA HIS A 99 -9.06 11.03 -16.51
C HIS A 99 -9.03 11.90 -15.23
N THR A 100 -9.45 13.17 -15.36
CA THR A 100 -10.23 13.97 -14.38
C THR A 100 -10.09 15.48 -14.63
N GLN A 101 -11.21 16.18 -14.81
CA GLN A 101 -11.30 17.64 -14.96
C GLN A 101 -11.46 18.39 -13.62
N ARG A 102 -11.66 17.69 -12.49
CA ARG A 102 -11.95 18.37 -11.21
C ARG A 102 -10.68 18.84 -10.51
N VAL A 103 -10.55 20.15 -10.36
CA VAL A 103 -9.57 20.82 -9.50
C VAL A 103 -9.61 20.19 -8.09
N GLY A 104 -8.46 19.77 -7.58
CA GLY A 104 -8.31 19.16 -6.25
C GLY A 104 -8.55 17.65 -6.15
N LYS A 105 -8.95 16.97 -7.24
CA LYS A 105 -8.94 15.50 -7.29
C LYS A 105 -7.62 14.99 -7.89
N ALA A 106 -7.15 13.85 -7.36
CA ALA A 106 -5.95 13.20 -7.88
C ALA A 106 -6.13 12.86 -9.36
N LEU A 107 -5.17 13.29 -10.20
CA LEU A 107 -5.12 12.96 -11.61
C LEU A 107 -4.84 11.46 -11.78
N TYR A 108 -5.63 10.77 -12.60
CA TYR A 108 -5.44 9.36 -12.91
C TYR A 108 -5.18 9.18 -14.41
N PRO A 109 -4.34 8.22 -14.81
CA PRO A 109 -4.17 7.85 -16.21
C PRO A 109 -5.48 7.25 -16.76
N ASP A 110 -5.79 7.50 -18.04
CA ASP A 110 -6.95 6.91 -18.72
C ASP A 110 -6.78 5.39 -18.88
N GLU A 111 -5.59 4.98 -19.30
CA GLU A 111 -5.27 3.57 -19.49
C GLU A 111 -4.27 3.09 -18.45
N ARG A 112 -4.74 2.15 -17.62
CA ARG A 112 -3.88 1.34 -16.77
C ARG A 112 -3.90 -0.09 -17.30
N ASN A 113 -2.73 -0.71 -17.34
CA ASN A 113 -2.60 -2.11 -17.69
C ASN A 113 -3.37 -2.97 -16.66
N GLN A 114 -4.59 -3.37 -17.04
CA GLN A 114 -5.53 -4.09 -16.15
C GLN A 114 -4.94 -5.43 -15.68
N TRP A 115 -4.15 -6.08 -16.53
CA TRP A 115 -3.48 -7.33 -16.19
C TRP A 115 -2.44 -7.13 -15.08
N GLN A 116 -1.64 -6.06 -15.16
CA GLN A 116 -0.66 -5.74 -14.13
C GLN A 116 -1.33 -5.34 -12.81
N LEU A 117 -2.44 -4.59 -12.86
CA LEU A 117 -3.23 -4.28 -11.67
C LEU A 117 -3.76 -5.56 -11.01
N LEU A 118 -4.31 -6.49 -11.81
CA LEU A 118 -4.82 -7.77 -11.31
C LEU A 118 -3.70 -8.62 -10.71
N LEU A 119 -2.54 -8.71 -11.37
CA LEU A 119 -1.35 -9.37 -10.82
C LEU A 119 -0.91 -8.73 -9.49
N GLY A 120 -0.90 -7.41 -9.41
CA GLY A 120 -0.59 -6.67 -8.19
C GLY A 120 -1.56 -7.01 -7.06
N CYS A 121 -2.86 -7.04 -7.34
CA CYS A 121 -3.89 -7.45 -6.36
C CYS A 121 -3.69 -8.89 -5.89
N VAL A 122 -3.50 -9.84 -6.83
CA VAL A 122 -3.33 -11.27 -6.51
C VAL A 122 -2.07 -11.49 -5.68
N LEU A 123 -0.94 -10.91 -6.08
CA LEU A 123 0.32 -11.04 -5.34
C LEU A 123 0.23 -10.41 -3.94
N THR A 124 -0.39 -9.24 -3.84
CA THR A 124 -0.60 -8.58 -2.54
C THR A 124 -1.52 -9.40 -1.64
N PHE A 125 -2.55 -10.04 -2.20
CA PHE A 125 -3.46 -10.91 -1.46
C PHE A 125 -2.78 -12.18 -0.96
N VAL A 126 -2.01 -12.86 -1.82
CA VAL A 126 -1.21 -14.03 -1.43
C VAL A 126 -0.21 -13.67 -0.35
N PHE A 127 0.50 -12.54 -0.52
CA PHE A 127 1.40 -12.01 0.50
C PHE A 127 0.68 -11.77 1.82
N ALA A 128 -0.49 -11.12 1.80
CA ALA A 128 -1.25 -10.83 3.01
C ALA A 128 -1.65 -12.11 3.77
N ILE A 129 -2.07 -13.17 3.07
CA ILE A 129 -2.40 -14.46 3.69
C ILE A 129 -1.16 -15.07 4.36
N VAL A 130 -0.05 -15.18 3.62
CA VAL A 130 1.21 -15.75 4.15
C VAL A 130 1.71 -14.94 5.35
N TYR A 131 1.63 -13.62 5.25
CA TYR A 131 2.02 -12.70 6.30
C TYR A 131 1.16 -12.86 7.56
N LEU A 132 -0.16 -12.96 7.41
CA LEU A 132 -1.07 -13.18 8.55
C LEU A 132 -0.83 -14.51 9.24
N ILE A 133 -0.56 -15.58 8.48
CA ILE A 133 -0.21 -16.90 9.05
C ILE A 133 1.09 -16.80 9.85
N ALA A 134 2.12 -16.17 9.27
CA ALA A 134 3.40 -15.96 9.94
C ALA A 134 3.24 -15.11 11.20
N PHE A 135 2.49 -14.01 11.12
CA PHE A 135 2.17 -13.14 12.24
C PHE A 135 1.43 -13.88 13.35
N ALA A 136 0.41 -14.68 13.02
CA ALA A 136 -0.34 -15.47 13.99
C ALA A 136 0.56 -16.50 14.70
N ASN A 137 1.45 -17.17 13.97
CA ASN A 137 2.40 -18.13 14.54
C ASN A 137 3.38 -17.45 15.50
N VAL A 138 3.93 -16.29 15.12
CA VAL A 138 4.81 -15.49 15.98
C VAL A 138 4.07 -14.97 17.21
N ALA A 139 2.87 -14.42 17.03
CA ALA A 139 2.05 -13.91 18.13
C ALA A 139 1.66 -15.03 19.11
N TYR A 140 1.26 -16.19 18.62
CA TYR A 140 0.91 -17.36 19.44
C TYR A 140 2.08 -17.81 20.33
N ARG A 141 3.30 -17.84 19.79
CA ARG A 141 4.52 -18.20 20.56
C ARG A 141 4.94 -17.16 21.60
N ILE A 142 4.45 -15.93 21.50
CA ILE A 142 4.85 -14.80 22.36
C ILE A 142 3.77 -14.45 23.40
N LEU A 143 2.52 -14.82 23.12
CA LEU A 143 1.46 -14.86 24.11
C LEU A 143 1.91 -15.82 25.22
N PRO A 144 1.90 -15.38 26.50
CA PRO A 144 2.24 -16.28 27.59
C PRO A 144 1.26 -17.44 27.53
N ASP A 145 1.76 -18.66 27.73
CA ASP A 145 0.94 -19.84 27.98
C ASP A 145 -0.20 -19.44 28.90
N ARG A 146 -1.38 -19.20 28.33
CA ARG A 146 -2.62 -19.51 29.02
C ARG A 146 -2.72 -21.01 28.92
N GLY A 147 -1.78 -21.69 29.60
CA GLY A 147 -1.96 -23.08 29.96
C GLY A 147 -3.37 -23.15 30.54
N PRO A 148 -4.19 -24.13 30.11
CA PRO A 148 -5.56 -24.25 30.57
C PRO A 148 -5.50 -24.13 32.09
N ARG A 149 -6.14 -23.08 32.64
CA ARG A 149 -6.22 -22.85 34.09
C ARG A 149 -6.51 -24.22 34.68
N LYS A 150 -5.53 -24.85 35.33
CA LYS A 150 -5.76 -26.09 36.07
C LYS A 150 -6.83 -25.68 37.07
N ARG A 151 -8.09 -26.03 36.79
CA ARG A 151 -9.17 -25.96 37.77
C ARG A 151 -8.58 -26.70 38.97
N ARG A 152 -8.28 -25.97 40.05
CA ARG A 152 -7.91 -26.59 41.31
C ARG A 152 -9.02 -27.60 41.58
N ARG A 153 -8.72 -28.89 41.45
CA ARG A 153 -9.65 -29.92 41.91
C ARG A 153 -9.83 -29.67 43.41
N PRO A 154 -11.05 -29.54 43.93
CA PRO A 154 -11.25 -29.38 45.36
C PRO A 154 -10.61 -30.57 46.06
N THR A 155 -9.76 -30.27 47.04
CA THR A 155 -9.20 -31.26 47.97
C THR A 155 -10.36 -32.02 48.61
N ARG A 156 -10.38 -33.34 48.42
CA ARG A 156 -11.35 -34.23 49.06
C ARG A 156 -11.17 -34.10 50.57
N TYR A 157 -12.22 -33.71 51.28
CA TYR A 157 -12.21 -33.65 52.74
C TYR A 157 -12.21 -35.08 53.29
N GLU A 158 -11.15 -35.46 54.00
CA GLU A 158 -11.10 -36.70 54.78
C GLU A 158 -11.68 -36.40 56.17
N PRO A 159 -12.77 -37.05 56.60
CA PRO A 159 -13.28 -36.87 57.95
C PRO A 159 -12.31 -37.50 58.97
N PRO A 160 -12.19 -36.92 60.18
CA PRO A 160 -11.28 -37.44 61.20
C PRO A 160 -11.69 -38.86 61.61
N ALA A 161 -10.70 -39.75 61.68
CA ALA A 161 -10.90 -41.12 62.14
C ALA A 161 -11.44 -41.12 63.57
N GLN A 162 -12.52 -41.86 63.80
CA GLN A 162 -13.03 -42.21 65.13
C GLN A 162 -12.29 -43.42 65.67
#